data_AF-A0A3D5HZF7-F1
#
_entry.id   AF-A0A3D5HZF7-F1
#
_cell.length_a   1.000
_cell.length_b   1.000
_cell.length_c   1.000
_cell.angle_alpha   90.00
_cell.angle_beta   90.00
_cell.angle_gamma   90.00
#
_symmetry.space_group_name_H-M   'P 1'
#
loop_
_entity.id
_entity.type
_entity.pdbx_description
1 polymer ?
#
loop_
_entity_poly.entity_id
_entity_poly.type
_entity_poly.pdbx_seq_one_letter_code
_entity_poly.pdbx_strand_id
1 'polypeptide(L)'
;MNFRKLVEPMARFECFSRTQRPDMDLLPIATEALQSQGFKVRSAIGESISLVDSQPVKRLRDRAVVLLDQHTNPDGRRELQCVISNDSISSSPDCRCHGVFRQLLGQFESMPDVVVEAAAA
;
A
#
# COMPACT_ATOMS: atom_id res chain seq x y z
N MET A 1 -29.56 -5.40 25.62
CA MET A 1 -28.72 -4.50 24.79
C MET A 1 -27.85 -5.38 23.89
N ASN A 2 -28.15 -5.42 22.59
CA ASN A 2 -27.35 -6.19 21.63
C ASN A 2 -26.12 -5.37 21.24
N PHE A 3 -24.94 -5.78 21.73
CA PHE A 3 -23.65 -5.31 21.24
C PHE A 3 -23.33 -5.95 19.89
N ARG A 4 -24.14 -5.68 18.86
CA ARG A 4 -23.63 -5.78 17.49
C ARG A 4 -22.79 -4.53 17.28
N LYS A 5 -21.49 -4.62 17.59
CA LYS A 5 -20.50 -3.70 17.02
C LYS A 5 -20.73 -3.76 15.51
N LEU A 6 -21.37 -2.72 14.94
CA LEU A 6 -21.20 -2.41 13.54
C LEU A 6 -19.70 -2.22 13.37
N VAL A 7 -19.02 -3.23 12.83
CA VAL A 7 -17.67 -3.04 12.30
C VAL A 7 -17.89 -2.11 11.13
N GLU A 8 -17.65 -0.82 11.35
CA GLU A 8 -17.58 0.15 10.26
C GLU A 8 -16.53 -0.40 9.27
N PRO A 9 -16.85 -0.48 7.96
CA PRO A 9 -15.93 -1.05 7.00
C PRO A 9 -14.68 -0.17 6.93
N MET A 10 -13.53 -0.75 7.32
CA MET A 10 -12.22 -0.13 7.17
C MET A 10 -11.91 0.06 5.70
N ALA A 11 -11.33 1.19 5.32
CA ALA A 11 -10.77 1.34 3.99
C ALA A 11 -9.49 0.49 3.92
N ARG A 12 -9.48 -0.56 3.10
CA ARG A 12 -8.32 -1.42 2.88
C ARG A 12 -8.18 -1.71 1.39
N PHE A 13 -7.05 -1.29 0.84
CA PHE A 13 -6.68 -1.54 -0.54
C PHE A 13 -5.41 -2.38 -0.56
N GLU A 14 -5.34 -3.33 -1.48
CA GLU A 14 -4.24 -4.27 -1.55
C GLU A 14 -3.85 -4.51 -3.00
N CYS A 15 -2.55 -4.50 -3.30
CA CYS A 15 -2.04 -4.93 -4.59
C CYS A 15 -0.84 -5.86 -4.45
N PHE A 16 -0.72 -6.74 -5.44
CA PHE A 16 0.40 -7.66 -5.59
C PHE A 16 1.05 -7.41 -6.95
N SER A 17 2.35 -7.11 -6.94
CA SER A 17 3.12 -6.83 -8.15
C SER A 17 4.35 -7.73 -8.22
N ARG A 18 4.75 -8.12 -9.42
CA ARG A 18 5.90 -8.99 -9.66
C ARG A 18 6.79 -8.39 -10.75
N THR A 19 8.11 -8.50 -10.57
CA THR A 19 9.07 -8.12 -11.62
C THR A 19 9.26 -9.26 -12.62
N GLN A 20 9.43 -8.89 -13.89
CA GLN A 20 9.91 -9.80 -14.94
C GLN A 20 11.44 -9.93 -14.90
N ARG A 21 12.11 -8.98 -14.26
CA ARG A 21 13.56 -8.88 -14.13
C ARG A 21 14.03 -9.15 -12.68
N PRO A 22 14.97 -10.09 -12.46
CA PRO A 22 15.41 -10.46 -11.12
C PRO A 22 16.26 -9.39 -10.42
N ASP A 23 16.86 -8.46 -11.18
CA ASP A 23 17.68 -7.35 -10.68
C ASP A 23 16.86 -6.11 -10.27
N MET A 24 15.56 -6.13 -10.53
CA MET A 24 14.67 -5.01 -10.23
C MET A 24 14.05 -5.15 -8.84
N ASP A 25 14.25 -4.13 -8.00
CA ASP A 25 13.72 -4.07 -6.64
C ASP A 25 12.52 -3.12 -6.60
N LEU A 26 11.34 -3.62 -6.24
CA LEU A 26 10.10 -2.83 -6.22
C LEU A 26 9.94 -2.06 -4.91
N LEU A 27 10.55 -2.54 -3.83
CA LEU A 27 10.40 -1.96 -2.50
C LEU A 27 10.92 -0.51 -2.42
N PRO A 28 12.13 -0.16 -2.93
CA PRO A 28 12.59 1.23 -2.99
C PRO A 28 11.68 2.10 -3.86
N ILE A 29 11.25 1.59 -5.02
CA ILE A 29 10.41 2.33 -5.98
C ILE A 29 9.07 2.71 -5.35
N ALA A 30 8.44 1.74 -4.68
CA ALA A 30 7.18 1.95 -3.96
C ALA A 30 7.36 2.90 -2.77
N THR A 31 8.47 2.76 -2.04
CA THR A 31 8.78 3.62 -0.89
C THR A 31 8.95 5.08 -1.33
N GLU A 32 9.72 5.33 -2.39
CA GLU A 32 9.92 6.68 -2.95
C GLU A 32 8.61 7.29 -3.44
N ALA A 33 7.79 6.51 -4.15
CA ALA A 33 6.47 6.93 -4.63
C ALA A 33 5.52 7.36 -3.51
N LEU A 34 5.58 6.68 -2.36
CA LEU A 34 4.78 7.02 -1.18
C LEU A 34 5.37 8.23 -0.45
N GLN A 35 6.70 8.31 -0.35
CA GLN A 35 7.38 9.46 0.26
C GLN A 35 7.10 10.76 -0.50
N SER A 36 7.08 10.73 -1.84
CA SER A 36 6.71 11.89 -2.66
C SER A 36 5.26 12.33 -2.46
N GLN A 37 4.40 11.45 -1.97
CA GLN A 37 3.01 11.74 -1.60
C GLN A 37 2.85 12.21 -0.15
N GLY A 38 3.93 12.27 0.63
CA GLY A 38 3.92 12.72 2.02
C GLY A 38 3.84 11.60 3.05
N PHE A 39 4.10 10.35 2.68
CA PHE A 39 4.28 9.27 3.65
C PHE A 39 5.69 9.29 4.26
N LYS A 40 5.79 8.84 5.51
CA LYS A 40 7.07 8.70 6.21
C LYS A 40 7.26 7.27 6.67
N VAL A 41 8.46 6.74 6.44
CA VAL A 41 8.87 5.43 6.95
C VAL A 41 8.82 5.46 8.48
N ARG A 42 8.13 4.49 9.06
CA ARG A 42 8.02 4.30 10.52
C ARG A 42 8.90 3.19 11.01
N SER A 43 8.98 2.11 10.25
CA SER A 43 9.82 0.96 10.52
C SER A 43 10.22 0.28 9.23
N ALA A 44 11.42 -0.26 9.20
CA ALA A 44 11.91 -1.14 8.15
C ALA A 44 12.54 -2.36 8.83
N ILE A 45 12.12 -3.57 8.45
CA ILE A 45 12.61 -4.84 8.98
C ILE A 45 12.80 -5.79 7.81
N GLY A 46 14.06 -6.08 7.45
CA GLY A 46 14.35 -6.91 6.28
C GLY A 46 13.76 -6.30 5.00
N GLU A 47 12.97 -7.09 4.27
CA GLU A 47 12.28 -6.68 3.04
C GLU A 47 10.86 -6.12 3.29
N SER A 48 10.58 -5.71 4.53
CA SER A 48 9.29 -5.14 4.96
C SER A 48 9.42 -3.68 5.41
N ILE A 49 8.59 -2.79 4.89
CA ILE A 49 8.55 -1.36 5.25
C ILE A 49 7.12 -0.97 5.65
N SER A 50 6.99 -0.32 6.81
CA SER A 50 5.76 0.37 7.20
C SER A 50 5.92 1.88 7.03
N LEU A 51 4.94 2.50 6.39
CA LEU A 51 4.85 3.94 6.21
C LEU A 51 3.55 4.48 6.80
N VAL A 52 3.58 5.73 7.26
CA VAL A 52 2.38 6.45 7.70
C VAL A 52 2.27 7.78 6.98
N ASP A 53 1.04 8.16 6.67
CA ASP A 53 0.76 9.48 6.11
C ASP A 53 1.12 10.57 7.13
N SER A 54 1.94 11.53 6.70
CA SER A 54 2.35 12.65 7.55
C SER A 54 1.39 13.84 7.48
N GLN A 55 0.37 13.79 6.62
CA GLN A 55 -0.65 14.83 6.57
C GLN A 55 -1.40 14.95 7.92
N PRO A 56 -1.80 16.19 8.30
CA PRO A 56 -2.64 16.40 9.47
C PRO A 56 -3.97 15.66 9.33
N VAL A 57 -4.40 14.99 10.41
CA VAL A 57 -5.68 14.28 10.48
C VAL A 57 -6.47 14.74 11.70
N LYS A 58 -7.81 14.73 11.61
CA LYS A 58 -8.68 15.08 12.73
C LYS A 58 -8.61 14.03 13.84
N ARG A 59 -8.50 12.75 13.48
CA ARG A 59 -8.32 11.62 14.42
C ARG A 59 -7.19 10.74 13.94
N LEU A 60 -6.39 10.19 14.86
CA LEU A 60 -5.27 9.31 14.49
C LEU A 60 -5.70 8.09 13.68
N ARG A 61 -6.90 7.57 13.95
CA ARG A 61 -7.50 6.43 13.23
C ARG A 61 -7.78 6.73 11.75
N ASP A 62 -7.90 8.01 11.38
CA ASP A 62 -8.14 8.44 10.00
C ASP A 62 -6.82 8.44 9.18
N ARG A 63 -5.67 8.29 9.86
CA ARG A 63 -4.35 8.29 9.22
C ARG A 63 -4.16 7.03 8.39
N ALA A 64 -3.80 7.22 7.13
CA ALA A 64 -3.42 6.12 6.25
C ALA A 64 -2.09 5.50 6.69
N VAL A 65 -2.07 4.18 6.73
CA VAL A 65 -0.90 3.34 6.98
C VAL A 65 -0.68 2.48 5.73
N VAL A 66 0.58 2.34 5.34
CA VAL A 66 1.00 1.45 4.26
C VAL A 66 1.96 0.41 4.81
N LEU A 67 1.76 -0.83 4.40
CA LEU A 67 2.71 -1.92 4.56
C LEU A 67 3.17 -2.35 3.17
N LEU A 68 4.49 -2.42 2.99
CA LEU A 68 5.14 -2.93 1.80
C LEU A 68 5.97 -4.14 2.22
N ASP A 69 5.67 -5.29 1.64
CA ASP A 69 6.39 -6.54 1.90
C ASP A 69 6.92 -7.09 0.59
N GLN A 70 8.24 -7.09 0.45
CA GLN A 70 8.90 -7.71 -0.69
C GLN A 70 9.40 -9.10 -0.32
N HIS A 71 9.31 -10.01 -1.29
CA HIS A 71 9.88 -11.34 -1.22
C HIS A 71 10.46 -11.73 -2.57
N THR A 72 11.39 -12.68 -2.53
CA THR A 72 11.89 -13.35 -3.73
C THR A 72 11.18 -14.68 -3.87
N ASN A 73 10.56 -14.90 -5.02
CA ASN A 73 9.89 -16.16 -5.30
C ASN A 73 10.89 -17.27 -5.70
N PRO A 74 10.47 -18.54 -5.78
CA PRO A 74 11.36 -19.65 -6.14
C PRO A 74 12.05 -19.51 -7.51
N ASP A 75 11.46 -18.75 -8.42
CA ASP A 75 12.02 -18.46 -9.76
C ASP A 75 13.01 -17.28 -9.76
N GLY A 76 13.32 -16.72 -8.58
CA GLY A 76 14.23 -15.59 -8.41
C GLY A 76 13.63 -14.22 -8.76
N ARG A 77 12.32 -14.13 -9.00
CA ARG A 77 11.63 -12.87 -9.28
C ARG A 77 11.25 -12.17 -7.99
N ARG A 78 11.22 -10.83 -8.01
CA ARG A 78 10.83 -10.01 -6.87
C ARG A 78 9.33 -9.78 -6.91
N GLU A 79 8.68 -10.02 -5.78
CA GLU A 79 7.24 -9.88 -5.58
C GLU A 79 7.01 -8.89 -4.45
N LEU A 80 6.17 -7.90 -4.70
CA LEU A 80 5.82 -6.85 -3.74
C LEU A 80 4.33 -6.94 -3.44
N GLN A 81 4.02 -7.15 -2.16
CA GLN A 81 2.69 -6.96 -1.60
C GLN A 81 2.60 -5.55 -1.01
N CYS A 82 1.55 -4.82 -1.35
CA CYS A 82 1.24 -3.53 -0.76
C CYS A 82 -0.14 -3.56 -0.13
N VAL A 83 -0.24 -3.14 1.12
CA VAL A 83 -1.51 -2.96 1.85
C VAL A 83 -1.60 -1.52 2.31
N ILE A 84 -2.66 -0.82 1.90
CA ILE A 84 -2.96 0.56 2.27
C ILE A 84 -4.26 0.58 3.04
N SER A 85 -4.24 1.09 4.27
CA SER A 85 -5.46 1.08 5.10
C SER A 85 -5.57 2.24 6.08
N ASN A 86 -6.80 2.49 6.52
CA ASN A 86 -7.12 3.27 7.71
C ASN A 86 -8.47 2.82 8.31
N ASP A 87 -8.77 3.29 9.52
CA ASP A 87 -10.07 3.04 10.18
C ASP A 87 -11.13 4.07 9.76
N SER A 88 -10.91 4.79 8.66
CA SER A 88 -11.93 5.68 8.09
C SER A 88 -12.97 4.87 7.33
N ILE A 89 -14.17 5.43 7.17
CA ILE A 89 -15.29 4.77 6.48
C ILE A 89 -14.89 4.53 5.01
N SER A 90 -14.80 3.26 4.60
CA SER A 90 -14.30 2.81 3.30
C SER A 90 -15.03 3.36 2.08
N SER A 91 -16.25 3.89 2.25
CA SER A 91 -17.16 4.21 1.15
C SER A 91 -16.99 5.61 0.54
N SER A 92 -16.05 6.43 1.02
CA SER A 92 -15.78 7.73 0.39
C SER A 92 -14.82 7.57 -0.80
N PRO A 93 -15.20 7.95 -2.04
CA PRO A 93 -14.28 7.97 -3.18
C PRO A 93 -13.11 8.95 -2.98
N ASP A 94 -13.28 9.95 -2.10
CA ASP A 94 -12.24 10.90 -1.68
C ASP A 94 -11.37 10.36 -0.53
N CYS A 95 -11.44 9.07 -0.21
CA CYS A 95 -10.60 8.47 0.80
C CYS A 95 -9.13 8.55 0.38
N ARG A 96 -8.28 9.08 1.27
CA ARG A 96 -6.84 9.21 1.08
C ARG A 96 -6.19 7.88 0.66
N CYS A 97 -6.62 6.76 1.25
CA CYS A 97 -6.14 5.43 0.91
C CYS A 97 -6.42 5.06 -0.56
N HIS A 98 -7.60 5.39 -1.07
CA HIS A 98 -7.99 5.10 -2.45
C HIS A 98 -7.13 5.89 -3.46
N GLY A 99 -6.93 7.18 -3.21
CA GLY A 99 -6.09 8.02 -4.09
C GLY A 99 -4.64 7.56 -4.15
N VAL A 100 -4.06 7.25 -2.99
CA VAL A 100 -2.67 6.75 -2.89
C VAL A 100 -2.54 5.39 -3.57
N PHE A 101 -3.51 4.49 -3.37
CA PHE A 101 -3.56 3.19 -4.02
C PHE A 101 -3.60 3.31 -5.54
N ARG A 102 -4.48 4.15 -6.09
CA ARG A 102 -4.59 4.40 -7.53
C ARG A 102 -3.30 4.93 -8.13
N GLN A 103 -2.63 5.84 -7.44
CA GLN A 103 -1.38 6.42 -7.91
C GLN A 103 -0.25 5.37 -7.92
N LEU A 104 -0.11 4.60 -6.85
CA LEU A 104 0.92 3.55 -6.76
C LEU A 104 0.67 2.45 -7.80
N LEU A 105 -0.59 2.04 -7.97
CA LEU A 105 -0.99 1.06 -8.97
C LEU A 105 -0.67 1.55 -10.39
N GLY A 106 -1.06 2.78 -10.73
CA GLY A 106 -0.76 3.37 -12.03
C GLY A 106 0.74 3.50 -12.31
N GLN A 107 1.56 3.73 -11.27
CA GLN A 107 3.00 3.72 -11.41
C GLN A 107 3.51 2.33 -11.79
N PHE A 108 3.10 1.26 -11.11
CA PHE A 108 3.51 -0.10 -11.47
C PHE A 108 3.01 -0.52 -12.85
N GLU A 109 1.77 -0.20 -13.20
CA GLU A 109 1.20 -0.49 -14.52
C GLU A 109 1.93 0.22 -15.67
N SER A 110 2.57 1.37 -15.39
CA SER A 110 3.37 2.10 -16.38
C SER A 110 4.77 1.51 -16.62
N MET A 111 5.21 0.55 -15.79
CA MET A 111 6.54 -0.02 -15.87
C MET A 111 6.52 -1.31 -16.71
N PRO A 112 7.26 -1.38 -17.82
CA PRO A 112 7.15 -2.50 -18.77
C PRO A 112 7.60 -3.85 -18.18
N ASP A 113 8.50 -3.82 -17.19
CA ASP A 113 9.06 -5.00 -16.54
C ASP A 113 8.29 -5.41 -15.27
N VAL A 114 7.14 -4.80 -14.99
CA VAL A 114 6.32 -5.06 -13.79
C VAL A 114 4.94 -5.56 -14.18
N VAL A 115 4.49 -6.61 -13.52
CA VAL A 115 3.15 -7.17 -13.68
C VAL A 115 2.38 -7.00 -12.39
N VAL A 116 1.22 -6.36 -12.44
CA VAL A 116 0.28 -6.32 -11.30
C VAL A 116 -0.64 -7.53 -11.41
N GLU A 117 -0.54 -8.48 -10.46
CA GLU A 117 -1.29 -9.75 -10.51
C GLU A 117 -2.66 -9.65 -9.85
N ALA A 118 -2.78 -8.82 -8.81
CA ALA A 118 -4.03 -8.62 -8.10
C ALA A 118 -4.10 -7.18 -7.57
N ALA A 119 -5.30 -6.62 -7.62
CA ALA A 119 -5.65 -5.34 -7.01
C ALA A 119 -7.06 -5.44 -6.42
N ALA A 120 -7.19 -5.32 -5.11
CA ALA A 120 -8.45 -5.36 -4.38
C ALA A 120 -8.69 -4.03 -3.66
N ALA A 121 -9.93 -3.54 -3.74
CA ALA A 121 -10.40 -2.27 -3.20
C ALA A 121 -11.63 -2.48 -2.32
#